data_AF-K9TMM2-F1
#
_entry.id   AF-K9TMM2-F1
#
_cell.length_a   1.000
_cell.length_b   1.000
_cell.length_c   1.000
_cell.angle_alpha   90.00
_cell.angle_beta   90.00
_cell.angle_gamma   90.00
#
_symmetry.space_group_name_H-M   'P 1'
#
loop_
_entity.id
_entity.type
_entity.pdbx_description
1 polymer ?
#
loop_
_entity_poly.entity_id
_entity_poly.type
_entity_poly.pdbx_seq_one_letter_code
_entity_poly.pdbx_strand_id
1 'polypeptide(L)'
;MAYWVKFIYDRETYVVDLARIGAFCRSPNGKIAFWLPQSRTPVVIHPQSNTEAYQTVVNFINKTVQYSLGSHWVKINYEREEYDIDLNRISSFCCTPGNGKISFFLPDSGMRIIIHPQSNPDDYQKVVDYIEETTGHDLTG
;
A
#
# COMPACT_ATOMS: atom_id res chain seq x y z
N MET A 1 5.30 16.48 -7.34
CA MET A 1 6.47 16.83 -6.49
C MET A 1 7.10 15.55 -6.01
N ALA A 2 8.42 15.42 -6.09
CA ALA A 2 9.12 14.21 -5.65
C ALA A 2 9.35 14.26 -4.13
N TYR A 3 9.13 13.15 -3.45
CA TYR A 3 9.23 13.04 -1.99
C TYR A 3 10.40 12.13 -1.65
N TRP A 4 11.60 12.69 -1.62
CA TRP A 4 12.82 11.93 -1.39
C TRP A 4 13.09 11.73 0.10
N VAL A 5 13.49 10.53 0.49
CA VAL A 5 13.94 10.19 1.83
C VAL A 5 15.29 9.49 1.78
N LYS A 6 16.18 9.82 2.72
CA LYS A 6 17.47 9.15 2.92
C LYS A 6 17.46 8.40 4.25
N PHE A 7 17.92 7.15 4.25
CA PHE A 7 18.05 6.36 5.48
C PHE A 7 19.12 5.28 5.33
N ILE A 8 19.53 4.71 6.47
CA ILE A 8 20.40 3.54 6.52
C ILE A 8 19.53 2.32 6.86
N TYR A 9 19.62 1.27 6.04
CA TYR A 9 18.96 -0.01 6.25
C TYR A 9 19.93 -1.11 5.85
N ASP A 10 20.05 -2.15 6.66
CA ASP A 10 21.01 -3.25 6.47
C ASP A 10 22.44 -2.81 6.09
N ARG A 11 22.97 -1.80 6.82
CA ARG A 11 24.30 -1.19 6.59
C ARG A 11 24.49 -0.46 5.26
N GLU A 12 23.47 -0.39 4.43
CA GLU A 12 23.48 0.35 3.18
C GLU A 12 22.75 1.68 3.32
N THR A 13 23.19 2.68 2.54
CA THR A 13 22.53 3.98 2.48
C THR A 13 21.58 4.02 1.30
N TYR A 14 20.31 4.26 1.57
CA TYR A 14 19.25 4.39 0.57
C TYR A 14 18.87 5.86 0.38
N VAL A 15 18.55 6.20 -0.87
CA VAL A 15 17.87 7.45 -1.23
C VAL A 15 16.69 7.07 -2.12
N VAL A 16 15.47 7.26 -1.61
CA VAL A 16 14.25 6.68 -2.19
C VAL A 16 13.26 7.80 -2.50
N ASP A 17 12.70 7.81 -3.70
CA ASP A 17 11.54 8.63 -4.04
C ASP A 17 10.26 7.91 -3.59
N LEU A 18 9.62 8.41 -2.54
CA LEU A 18 8.41 7.83 -1.97
C LEU A 18 7.24 7.83 -2.95
N ALA A 19 7.24 8.70 -3.97
CA ALA A 19 6.21 8.69 -5.03
C ALA A 19 6.28 7.44 -5.93
N ARG A 20 7.36 6.66 -5.85
CA ARG A 20 7.52 5.38 -6.56
C ARG A 20 7.08 4.17 -5.74
N ILE A 21 6.76 4.35 -4.47
CA ILE A 21 6.34 3.27 -3.57
C ILE A 21 4.83 3.08 -3.68
N GLY A 22 4.39 1.87 -4.01
CA GLY A 22 2.98 1.56 -4.23
C GLY A 22 2.23 1.02 -3.01
N ALA A 23 2.95 0.66 -1.94
CA ALA A 23 2.32 0.15 -0.73
C ALA A 23 3.17 0.43 0.51
N PHE A 24 2.49 0.81 1.59
CA PHE A 24 3.06 0.93 2.93
C PHE A 24 2.27 0.03 3.88
N CYS A 25 2.96 -0.68 4.74
CA CYS A 25 2.37 -1.47 5.81
C CYS A 25 2.76 -0.88 7.17
N ARG A 26 1.78 -0.70 8.03
CA ARG A 26 1.93 -0.23 9.41
C ARG A 26 1.62 -1.38 10.36
N SER A 27 2.65 -1.81 11.09
CA SER A 27 2.49 -2.83 12.13
C SER A 27 2.01 -2.18 13.44
N PRO A 28 1.33 -2.93 14.34
CA PRO A 28 0.83 -2.40 15.63
C PRO A 28 1.89 -1.77 16.55
N ASN A 29 3.15 -2.15 16.38
CA ASN A 29 4.29 -1.58 17.12
C ASN A 29 4.80 -0.25 16.53
N GLY A 30 4.12 0.30 15.53
CA GLY A 30 4.48 1.57 14.89
C GLY A 30 5.62 1.45 13.87
N LYS A 31 6.04 0.23 13.47
CA LYS A 31 6.95 0.06 12.34
C LYS A 31 6.22 0.35 11.03
N ILE A 32 6.96 0.93 10.08
CA ILE A 32 6.50 1.05 8.70
C ILE A 32 7.38 0.16 7.83
N ALA A 33 6.74 -0.74 7.09
CA ALA A 33 7.35 -1.54 6.05
C ALA A 33 6.91 -1.04 4.67
N PHE A 34 7.82 -1.06 3.70
CA PHE A 34 7.51 -0.78 2.30
C PHE A 34 8.51 -1.50 1.39
N TRP A 35 8.15 -1.69 0.13
CA TRP A 35 8.97 -2.42 -0.83
C TRP A 35 9.55 -1.46 -1.85
N LEU A 36 10.87 -1.53 -2.03
CA LEU A 36 11.52 -0.81 -3.11
C LEU A 36 11.14 -1.46 -4.44
N PRO A 37 11.05 -0.69 -5.54
CA PRO A 37 10.82 -1.24 -6.86
C PRO A 37 11.78 -2.39 -7.16
N GLN A 38 11.24 -3.52 -7.60
CA GLN A 38 11.99 -4.75 -7.92
C GLN A 38 12.67 -5.42 -6.71
N SER A 39 12.46 -4.92 -5.48
CA SER A 39 12.87 -5.58 -4.24
C SER A 39 11.70 -6.36 -3.66
N ARG A 40 11.88 -7.68 -3.55
CA ARG A 40 10.92 -8.55 -2.84
C ARG A 40 11.02 -8.40 -1.33
N THR A 41 12.15 -7.91 -0.83
CA THR A 41 12.39 -7.73 0.60
C THR A 41 11.87 -6.37 1.05
N PRO A 42 11.05 -6.29 2.11
CA PRO A 42 10.60 -5.02 2.65
C PRO A 42 11.75 -4.28 3.33
N VAL A 43 11.83 -2.99 3.08
CA VAL A 43 12.53 -2.05 3.96
C VAL A 43 11.64 -1.79 5.15
N VAL A 44 12.21 -1.89 6.35
CA VAL A 44 11.50 -1.63 7.60
C VAL A 44 12.16 -0.48 8.33
N ILE A 45 11.41 0.59 8.57
CA ILE A 45 11.86 1.76 9.33
C ILE A 45 11.15 1.83 10.68
N HIS A 46 11.89 2.18 11.72
CA HIS A 46 11.39 2.27 13.09
C HIS A 46 11.50 3.71 13.62
N PRO A 47 10.51 4.21 14.37
CA PRO A 47 10.47 5.60 14.84
C PRO A 47 11.68 5.99 15.70
N GLN A 48 12.30 5.04 16.40
CA GLN A 48 13.45 5.29 17.28
C GLN A 48 14.81 5.22 16.56
N SER A 49 14.99 4.30 15.60
CA SER A 49 16.28 4.12 14.91
C SER A 49 16.43 4.99 13.67
N ASN A 50 15.31 5.39 13.07
CA ASN A 50 15.26 6.14 11.82
C ASN A 50 14.34 7.34 11.94
N THR A 51 14.40 8.10 13.03
CA THR A 51 13.39 9.11 13.38
C THR A 51 13.09 10.10 12.26
N GLU A 52 14.11 10.69 11.64
CA GLU A 52 13.92 11.65 10.55
C GLU A 52 13.23 10.99 9.33
N ALA A 53 13.79 9.89 8.84
CA ALA A 53 13.24 9.15 7.70
C ALA A 53 11.82 8.64 7.97
N TYR A 54 11.58 8.12 9.18
CA TYR A 54 10.27 7.70 9.65
C TYR A 54 9.26 8.84 9.58
N GLN A 55 9.60 10.02 10.08
CA GLN A 55 8.72 11.18 10.01
C GLN A 55 8.49 11.64 8.56
N THR A 56 9.51 11.60 7.70
CA THR A 56 9.34 11.89 6.27
C THR A 56 8.33 10.93 5.62
N VAL A 57 8.43 9.63 5.89
CA VAL A 57 7.50 8.63 5.37
C VAL A 57 6.10 8.81 5.94
N VAL A 58 5.93 9.01 7.25
CA VAL A 58 4.62 9.29 7.87
C VAL A 58 3.98 10.52 7.24
N ASN A 59 4.73 11.61 7.10
CA ASN A 59 4.23 12.84 6.49
C ASN A 59 3.83 12.65 5.03
N PHE A 60 4.58 11.85 4.27
CA PHE A 60 4.23 11.50 2.90
C PHE A 60 2.91 10.72 2.85
N ILE A 61 2.78 9.65 3.65
CA ILE A 61 1.57 8.83 3.70
C ILE A 61 0.37 9.70 4.09
N ASN A 62 0.49 10.51 5.16
CA ASN A 62 -0.62 11.36 5.58
C ASN A 62 -1.02 12.35 4.46
N LYS A 63 -0.06 13.00 3.80
CA LYS A 63 -0.35 13.93 2.68
C LYS A 63 -0.99 13.26 1.47
N THR A 64 -0.55 12.05 1.11
CA THR A 64 -0.99 11.38 -0.12
C THR A 64 -2.25 10.54 0.08
N VAL A 65 -2.34 9.84 1.20
CA VAL A 65 -3.41 8.89 1.51
C VAL A 65 -4.55 9.56 2.27
N GLN A 66 -4.26 10.44 3.24
CA GLN A 66 -5.31 11.05 4.07
C GLN A 66 -5.85 12.38 3.51
N TYR A 67 -5.02 13.16 2.82
CA TYR A 67 -5.38 14.50 2.32
C TYR A 67 -5.65 14.56 0.80
N SER A 68 -6.05 13.42 0.20
CA SER A 68 -6.72 13.38 -1.11
C SER A 68 -6.01 14.11 -2.26
N LEU A 69 -4.77 13.73 -2.57
CA LEU A 69 -4.12 14.09 -3.85
C LEU A 69 -4.00 12.92 -4.83
N GLY A 70 -4.36 11.69 -4.44
CA GLY A 70 -4.53 10.55 -5.35
C GLY A 70 -5.79 9.77 -5.00
N SER A 71 -6.80 9.83 -5.86
CA SER A 71 -8.14 9.21 -5.72
C SER A 71 -8.15 7.68 -5.62
N HIS A 72 -7.00 7.03 -5.71
CA HIS A 72 -6.87 5.58 -5.88
C HIS A 72 -6.07 4.91 -4.75
N TRP A 73 -5.81 5.63 -3.64
CA TRP A 73 -5.25 5.02 -2.44
C TRP A 73 -6.37 4.42 -1.57
N VAL A 74 -6.17 3.18 -1.14
CA VAL A 74 -7.07 2.47 -0.22
C VAL A 74 -6.35 2.07 1.05
N LYS A 75 -7.12 1.96 2.14
CA LYS A 75 -6.62 1.53 3.44
C LYS A 75 -7.22 0.17 3.78
N ILE A 76 -6.40 -0.86 3.90
CA ILE A 76 -6.88 -2.24 4.11
C ILE A 76 -6.31 -2.78 5.41
N ASN A 77 -7.19 -3.24 6.30
CA ASN A 77 -6.78 -4.02 7.46
C ASN A 77 -6.64 -5.49 7.03
N TYR A 78 -5.43 -6.03 7.14
CA TYR A 78 -5.11 -7.41 6.75
C TYR A 78 -4.07 -7.99 7.71
N GLU A 79 -4.30 -9.22 8.19
CA GLU A 79 -3.40 -9.92 9.13
C GLU A 79 -2.95 -9.11 10.37
N ARG A 80 -3.84 -8.26 10.90
CA ARG A 80 -3.60 -7.35 12.05
C ARG A 80 -2.66 -6.18 11.75
N GLU A 81 -2.38 -5.93 10.48
CA GLU A 81 -1.64 -4.76 10.02
C GLU A 81 -2.54 -3.86 9.16
N GLU A 82 -2.17 -2.59 9.08
CA GLU A 82 -2.83 -1.59 8.23
C GLU A 82 -1.99 -1.37 6.98
N TYR A 83 -2.59 -1.55 5.81
CA TYR A 83 -1.95 -1.33 4.52
C TYR A 83 -2.52 -0.09 3.85
N ASP A 84 -1.66 0.85 3.47
CA ASP A 84 -1.98 1.95 2.57
C ASP A 84 -1.47 1.57 1.16
N ILE A 85 -2.38 1.42 0.18
CA ILE A 85 -2.07 0.83 -1.14
C ILE A 85 -2.53 1.75 -2.27
N ASP A 86 -1.65 2.03 -3.24
CA ASP A 86 -1.97 2.74 -4.49
C ASP A 86 -2.48 1.75 -5.54
N LEU A 87 -3.78 1.81 -5.85
CA LEU A 87 -4.38 0.91 -6.82
C LEU A 87 -3.81 1.07 -8.23
N ASN A 88 -3.26 2.23 -8.58
CA ASN A 88 -2.57 2.43 -9.88
C ASN A 88 -1.31 1.60 -10.05
N ARG A 89 -0.81 0.99 -8.97
CA ARG A 89 0.36 0.11 -9.00
C ARG A 89 -0.02 -1.36 -9.06
N ILE A 90 -1.31 -1.69 -8.99
CA ILE A 90 -1.80 -3.05 -9.07
C ILE A 90 -2.03 -3.43 -10.53
N SER A 91 -1.46 -4.56 -10.95
CA SER A 91 -1.52 -5.02 -12.33
C SER A 91 -2.59 -6.07 -12.61
N SER A 92 -3.19 -6.64 -11.56
CA SER A 92 -4.19 -7.69 -11.70
C SER A 92 -5.09 -7.79 -10.46
N PHE A 93 -6.37 -8.03 -10.70
CA PHE A 93 -7.36 -8.30 -9.67
C PHE A 93 -8.04 -9.65 -9.94
N CYS A 94 -8.47 -10.32 -8.88
CA CYS A 94 -9.17 -11.60 -8.97
C CYS A 94 -10.30 -11.62 -7.93
N CYS A 95 -11.52 -11.95 -8.36
CA CYS A 95 -12.64 -12.21 -7.45
C CYS A 95 -12.85 -13.71 -7.26
N THR A 96 -13.11 -14.12 -6.02
CA THR A 96 -13.46 -15.50 -5.69
C THR A 96 -14.97 -15.69 -5.87
N PRO A 97 -15.41 -16.59 -6.78
CA PRO A 97 -16.82 -16.86 -6.98
C PRO A 97 -17.52 -17.31 -5.69
N GLY A 98 -18.75 -16.82 -5.47
CA GLY A 98 -19.63 -17.26 -4.38
C GLY A 98 -19.42 -16.56 -3.03
N ASN A 99 -18.33 -15.81 -2.81
CA ASN A 99 -18.16 -15.01 -1.59
C ASN A 99 -17.70 -13.57 -1.82
N GLY A 100 -17.48 -13.17 -3.09
CA GLY A 100 -17.12 -11.79 -3.45
C GLY A 100 -15.77 -11.34 -2.90
N LYS A 101 -14.86 -12.25 -2.48
CA LYS A 101 -13.52 -11.83 -2.04
C LYS A 101 -12.72 -11.35 -3.22
N ILE A 102 -12.24 -10.11 -3.17
CA ILE A 102 -11.28 -9.58 -4.12
C ILE A 102 -9.88 -9.86 -3.58
N SER A 103 -8.97 -10.23 -4.47
CA SER A 103 -7.57 -10.42 -4.17
C SER A 103 -6.69 -9.86 -5.26
N PHE A 104 -5.53 -9.38 -4.88
CA PHE A 104 -4.52 -8.83 -5.79
C PHE A 104 -3.14 -8.95 -5.15
N PHE A 105 -2.09 -8.79 -5.96
CA PHE A 105 -0.71 -8.82 -5.49
C PHE A 105 -0.21 -7.40 -5.30
N LEU A 106 0.40 -7.12 -4.15
CA LEU A 106 1.10 -5.86 -3.94
C LEU A 106 2.28 -5.75 -4.92
N PRO A 107 2.55 -4.54 -5.43
CA PRO A 107 3.69 -4.31 -6.29
C PRO A 107 4.98 -4.64 -5.52
N ASP A 108 5.95 -5.21 -6.22
CA ASP A 108 7.31 -5.52 -5.75
C ASP A 108 7.42 -6.61 -4.68
N SER A 109 6.51 -6.69 -3.71
CA SER A 109 6.53 -7.72 -2.66
C SER A 109 6.08 -9.10 -3.15
N GLY A 110 5.15 -9.15 -4.11
CA GLY A 110 4.47 -10.38 -4.50
C GLY A 110 3.55 -10.94 -3.41
N MET A 111 3.28 -10.18 -2.35
CA MET A 111 2.32 -10.54 -1.30
C MET A 111 0.90 -10.44 -1.86
N ARG A 112 0.08 -11.48 -1.63
CA ARG A 112 -1.34 -11.48 -1.98
C ARG A 112 -2.14 -10.83 -0.85
N ILE A 113 -2.86 -9.77 -1.17
CA ILE A 113 -3.87 -9.17 -0.27
C ILE A 113 -5.23 -9.72 -0.64
N ILE A 114 -6.03 -10.04 0.38
CA ILE A 114 -7.41 -10.51 0.22
C ILE A 114 -8.30 -9.57 1.02
N ILE A 115 -9.23 -8.92 0.33
CA ILE A 115 -10.21 -8.02 0.95
C ILE A 115 -11.61 -8.64 0.90
N HIS A 116 -12.32 -8.54 2.01
CA HIS A 116 -13.68 -9.05 2.17
C HIS A 116 -14.67 -7.89 2.31
N PRO A 117 -15.84 -7.93 1.65
CA PRO A 117 -16.83 -6.86 1.71
C PRO A 117 -17.33 -6.58 3.13
N GLN A 118 -17.33 -7.58 4.02
CA GLN A 118 -17.76 -7.38 5.41
C GLN A 118 -16.68 -6.83 6.34
N SER A 119 -15.40 -7.08 6.06
CA SER A 119 -14.31 -6.67 6.97
C SER A 119 -13.74 -5.29 6.63
N ASN A 120 -13.86 -4.87 5.38
CA ASN A 120 -13.39 -3.58 4.89
C ASN A 120 -14.41 -3.01 3.88
N PRO A 121 -15.67 -2.73 4.28
CA PRO A 121 -16.74 -2.40 3.32
C PRO A 121 -16.43 -1.17 2.46
N ASP A 122 -15.97 -0.07 3.07
CA ASP A 122 -15.71 1.17 2.36
C ASP A 122 -14.55 1.04 1.37
N ASP A 123 -13.41 0.49 1.82
CA ASP A 123 -12.25 0.28 0.96
C ASP A 123 -12.45 -0.87 -0.04
N TYR A 124 -13.31 -1.84 0.25
CA TYR A 124 -13.74 -2.86 -0.72
C TYR A 124 -14.47 -2.20 -1.88
N GLN A 125 -15.43 -1.31 -1.60
CA GLN A 125 -16.17 -0.63 -2.66
C GLN A 125 -15.24 0.25 -3.50
N LYS A 126 -14.30 0.97 -2.90
CA LYS A 126 -13.29 1.74 -3.66
C LYS A 126 -12.48 0.86 -4.61
N VAL A 127 -12.14 -0.38 -4.21
CA VAL A 127 -11.44 -1.32 -5.09
C VAL A 127 -12.34 -1.75 -6.25
N VAL A 128 -13.62 -2.04 -5.98
CA VAL A 128 -14.60 -2.37 -7.04
C VAL A 128 -14.74 -1.21 -8.03
N ASP A 129 -15.02 -0.02 -7.52
CA ASP A 129 -15.21 1.20 -8.33
C ASP A 129 -13.96 1.46 -9.18
N TYR A 130 -12.76 1.37 -8.59
CA TYR A 130 -11.50 1.52 -9.30
C TYR A 130 -11.34 0.53 -10.47
N ILE A 131 -11.68 -0.74 -10.24
CA ILE A 131 -11.57 -1.78 -11.27
C ILE A 131 -12.51 -1.46 -12.43
N GLU A 132 -13.76 -1.12 -12.14
CA GLU A 132 -14.76 -0.79 -13.17
C GLU A 132 -14.36 0.48 -13.94
N GLU A 133 -13.99 1.55 -13.24
CA GLU A 133 -13.58 2.83 -13.84
C GLU A 133 -12.31 2.68 -14.70
N THR A 134 -11.35 1.86 -14.27
CA THR A 134 -10.04 1.73 -14.95
C THR A 134 -10.09 0.72 -16.09
N THR A 135 -10.86 -0.36 -15.95
CA THR A 135 -10.83 -1.50 -16.88
C THR A 135 -12.10 -1.66 -17.71
N GLY A 136 -13.21 -1.05 -17.30
CA GLY A 136 -14.54 -1.24 -17.90
C GLY A 136 -15.15 -2.62 -17.62
N HIS A 137 -14.60 -3.39 -16.68
CA HIS A 137 -15.07 -4.72 -16.32
C HIS A 137 -15.65 -4.74 -14.90
N ASP A 138 -16.87 -5.26 -14.77
CA ASP A 138 -17.43 -5.65 -13.48
C ASP A 138 -16.84 -7.01 -13.07
N LEU A 139 -16.06 -7.00 -12.00
CA LEU A 139 -15.39 -8.19 -11.46
C LEU A 139 -16.28 -8.96 -10.47
N THR A 140 -17.34 -8.32 -9.96
CA THR A 140 -18.21 -8.87 -8.91
C THR A 140 -19.49 -9.50 -9.46
N GLY A 141 -19.90 -9.12 -10.67
CA GLY A 141 -20.94 -9.78 -11.48
C GLY A 141 -22.31 -9.13 -11.41
#